data_AF-A0A497SAC7-F1
#
_entry.id   AF-A0A497SAC7-F1
#
_cell.length_a   1.000
_cell.length_b   1.000
_cell.length_c   1.000
_cell.angle_alpha   90.00
_cell.angle_beta   90.00
_cell.angle_gamma   90.00
#
_symmetry.space_group_name_H-M   'P 1'
#
loop_
_entity.id
_entity.type
_entity.pdbx_description
1 polymer ?
#
loop_
_entity_poly.entity_id
_entity_poly.type
_entity_poly.pdbx_seq_one_letter_code
_entity_poly.pdbx_strand_id
1 'polypeptide(L)'
;MIEISPLGIIIKDSGLVISAISGGLALLSSLIRMAVLDMEKMKDIKERLKEQQKIIKEATKNGHVKKAQKAQEELMKLTIENLKHGMKPMIYTIIPFILIFGWLK
;
A
#
# COMPACT_ATOMS: atom_id res chain seq x y z
N MET A 1 1.99 -14.28 -45.58
CA MET A 1 0.60 -13.92 -45.91
C MET A 1 -0.16 -13.99 -44.60
N ILE A 2 -0.51 -12.84 -44.02
CA ILE A 2 -0.98 -12.75 -42.63
C ILE A 2 -2.51 -12.78 -42.66
N GLU A 3 -3.11 -13.90 -42.25
CA GLU A 3 -4.54 -13.97 -41.98
C GLU A 3 -4.82 -13.32 -40.63
N ILE A 4 -5.63 -12.28 -40.67
CA ILE A 4 -6.08 -11.52 -39.51
C ILE A 4 -7.34 -12.20 -39.01
N SER A 5 -7.20 -13.05 -37.98
CA SER A 5 -8.37 -13.63 -37.29
C SER A 5 -8.88 -12.64 -36.23
N PRO A 6 -10.19 -12.33 -36.14
CA PRO A 6 -10.66 -11.11 -35.48
C PRO A 6 -10.62 -11.12 -33.95
N LEU A 7 -10.41 -12.29 -33.31
CA LEU A 7 -10.55 -12.46 -31.85
C LEU A 7 -9.60 -13.52 -31.25
N GLY A 8 -8.55 -13.92 -31.96
CA GLY A 8 -7.62 -14.94 -31.48
C GLY A 8 -6.52 -14.34 -30.62
N ILE A 9 -6.60 -14.48 -29.29
CA ILE A 9 -5.41 -14.40 -28.44
C ILE A 9 -4.50 -15.54 -28.91
N ILE A 10 -3.54 -15.23 -29.79
CA ILE A 10 -2.51 -16.17 -30.21
C ILE A 10 -1.56 -16.30 -29.03
N ILE A 11 -1.91 -17.20 -28.10
CA ILE A 11 -1.01 -17.62 -27.03
C ILE A 11 0.08 -18.47 -27.68
N LYS A 12 1.13 -17.81 -28.18
CA LYS A 12 2.44 -18.45 -28.35
C LYS A 12 2.86 -18.98 -26.97
N ASP A 13 3.60 -20.09 -26.86
CA ASP A 13 3.96 -20.71 -25.56
C ASP A 13 4.47 -19.70 -24.51
N SER A 14 5.10 -18.62 -24.95
CA SER A 14 5.54 -17.47 -24.14
C SER A 14 4.39 -16.73 -23.42
N GLY A 15 3.22 -16.57 -24.04
CA GLY A 15 2.06 -15.88 -23.46
C GLY A 15 1.41 -16.64 -22.30
N LEU A 16 1.41 -17.97 -22.36
CA LEU A 16 0.85 -18.81 -21.29
C LEU A 16 1.77 -18.77 -20.06
N VAL A 17 3.09 -18.81 -20.29
CA VAL A 17 4.11 -18.67 -19.25
C VAL A 17 4.03 -17.30 -18.56
N ILE A 18 3.94 -16.21 -19.33
CA ILE A 18 3.79 -14.86 -18.76
C ILE A 18 2.50 -14.74 -17.95
N SER A 19 1.40 -15.31 -18.43
CA SER A 19 0.11 -15.29 -17.73
C SER A 19 0.17 -16.07 -16.42
N ALA A 20 0.83 -17.24 -16.42
CA ALA A 20 1.03 -18.05 -15.21
C ALA A 20 1.90 -17.32 -14.17
N ILE A 21 3.00 -16.70 -14.59
CA ILE A 21 3.89 -15.91 -13.71
C ILE A 21 3.14 -14.72 -13.12
N SER A 22 2.40 -13.99 -13.96
CA SER A 22 1.63 -12.81 -13.54
C SER A 22 0.52 -13.18 -12.56
N GLY A 23 -0.18 -14.29 -12.81
CA GLY A 23 -1.18 -14.84 -11.89
C GLY A 23 -0.58 -15.24 -10.54
N GLY A 24 0.57 -15.92 -10.56
CA GLY A 24 1.30 -16.28 -9.34
C GLY A 24 1.75 -15.06 -8.53
N LEU A 25 2.29 -14.04 -9.19
CA LEU A 25 2.65 -12.75 -8.59
C LEU A 25 1.44 -12.05 -7.96
N ALA A 26 0.31 -12.02 -8.66
CA ALA A 26 -0.91 -11.40 -8.16
C ALA A 26 -1.42 -12.10 -6.89
N LEU A 27 -1.43 -13.43 -6.89
CA LEU A 27 -1.80 -14.24 -5.73
C LEU A 27 -0.84 -14.03 -4.56
N LEU A 28 0.47 -14.10 -4.79
CA LEU A 28 1.49 -13.85 -3.77
C LEU A 28 1.35 -12.44 -3.17
N SER A 29 1.14 -11.43 -4.01
CA SER A 29 0.95 -10.05 -3.59
C SER A 29 -0.32 -9.87 -2.74
N SER A 30 -1.39 -10.59 -3.08
CA SER A 30 -2.63 -10.60 -2.30
C SER A 30 -2.41 -11.24 -0.92
N LEU A 31 -1.72 -12.39 -0.86
CA LEU A 31 -1.41 -13.08 0.39
C LEU A 31 -0.52 -12.25 1.30
N ILE A 32 0.52 -11.62 0.75
CA ILE A 32 1.40 -10.70 1.49
C ILE A 32 0.58 -9.55 2.06
N ARG A 33 -0.30 -8.92 1.26
CA ARG A 33 -1.16 -7.84 1.74
C ARG A 33 -2.04 -8.30 2.90
N MET A 34 -2.69 -9.46 2.78
CA MET A 34 -3.52 -10.02 3.85
C MET A 34 -2.73 -10.33 5.13
N ALA A 35 -1.52 -10.86 5.02
CA ALA A 35 -0.71 -11.24 6.18
C ALA A 35 -0.06 -10.03 6.88
N VAL A 36 0.23 -8.96 6.13
CA VAL A 36 1.02 -7.82 6.61
C VAL A 36 0.15 -6.63 7.04
N LEU A 37 -1.03 -6.47 6.45
CA LEU A 37 -1.94 -5.38 6.79
C LEU A 37 -2.75 -5.71 8.05
N ASP A 38 -2.37 -5.07 9.15
CA ASP A 38 -3.16 -5.03 10.37
C ASP A 38 -4.27 -3.97 10.23
N MET A 39 -5.45 -4.43 9.83
CA MET A 39 -6.62 -3.58 9.59
C MET A 39 -7.14 -2.91 10.86
N GLU A 40 -7.02 -3.57 12.01
CA GLU A 40 -7.46 -3.05 13.30
C GLU A 40 -6.56 -1.89 13.73
N LYS A 41 -5.24 -2.08 13.64
CA LYS A 41 -4.27 -1.03 13.94
C LYS A 41 -4.39 0.17 13.00
N MET A 42 -4.67 -0.05 11.72
CA MET A 42 -4.95 1.03 10.76
C MET A 42 -6.22 1.83 11.12
N LYS A 43 -7.24 1.16 11.66
CA LYS A 43 -8.47 1.81 12.12
C LYS A 43 -8.20 2.66 13.36
N ASP A 44 -7.48 2.12 14.35
CA ASP A 44 -7.07 2.86 15.55
C ASP A 44 -6.26 4.12 15.21
N ILE A 45 -5.25 3.99 14.35
CA ILE A 45 -4.44 5.15 13.92
C ILE A 45 -5.29 6.22 13.25
N LYS A 46 -6.26 5.83 12.39
CA LYS A 46 -7.18 6.77 11.74
C LYS A 46 -8.10 7.48 12.74
N GLU A 47 -8.56 6.78 13.76
CA GLU A 47 -9.38 7.37 14.83
C GLU A 47 -8.55 8.37 15.65
N ARG A 48 -7.34 7.99 16.05
CA ARG A 48 -6.41 8.87 16.77
C ARG A 48 -6.02 10.10 15.95
N LEU A 49 -5.82 9.96 14.64
CA LEU A 49 -5.58 11.10 13.73
C LEU A 49 -6.75 12.09 13.75
N LYS A 50 -7.99 11.61 13.65
CA LYS A 50 -9.18 12.47 13.71
C LYS A 50 -9.29 13.17 15.06
N GLU A 51 -8.97 12.47 16.14
CA GLU A 51 -9.00 13.05 17.48
C GLU A 51 -7.96 14.17 17.63
N GLN A 52 -6.72 13.97 17.18
CA GLN A 52 -5.71 15.02 17.18
C GLN A 52 -6.10 16.22 16.32
N GLN A 53 -6.75 16.01 15.16
CA GLN A 53 -7.27 17.10 14.34
C GLN A 53 -8.32 17.95 15.07
N LYS A 54 -9.23 17.31 15.83
CA LYS A 54 -10.20 18.02 16.66
C LYS A 54 -9.51 18.83 17.75
N ILE A 55 -8.56 18.22 18.47
CA ILE A 55 -7.80 18.87 19.54
C ILE A 55 -7.07 20.11 19.01
N ILE A 56 -6.44 20.02 17.83
CA ILE A 56 -5.78 21.17 17.19
C ILE A 56 -6.81 22.27 16.89
N LYS A 57 -7.96 21.93 16.32
CA LYS A 57 -9.01 22.89 15.97
C LYS A 57 -9.56 23.62 17.20
N GLU A 58 -9.85 22.88 18.26
CA GLU A 58 -10.34 23.43 19.53
C GLU A 58 -9.28 24.26 20.25
N ALA A 59 -8.05 23.76 20.35
CA ALA A 59 -6.94 24.46 20.99
C ALA A 59 -6.62 25.77 20.26
N THR A 60 -6.67 25.78 18.92
CA THR A 60 -6.45 26.99 18.12
C THR A 60 -7.59 27.99 18.33
N LYS A 61 -8.85 27.53 18.35
CA LYS A 61 -10.01 28.40 18.61
C LYS A 61 -9.95 29.06 20.00
N ASN A 62 -9.43 28.33 20.99
CA ASN A 62 -9.34 28.80 22.37
C ASN A 62 -8.00 29.50 22.71
N GLY A 63 -7.13 29.73 21.72
CA GLY A 63 -5.83 30.40 21.92
C GLY A 63 -4.77 29.59 22.68
N HIS A 64 -4.97 28.28 22.86
CA HIS A 64 -4.04 27.39 23.56
C HIS A 64 -2.90 26.90 22.64
N VAL A 65 -1.99 27.80 22.27
CA VAL A 65 -0.90 27.55 21.31
C VAL A 65 -0.06 26.31 21.66
N LYS A 66 0.35 26.15 22.92
CA LYS A 66 1.14 24.98 23.36
C LYS A 66 0.40 23.65 23.22
N LYS A 67 -0.93 23.66 23.43
CA LYS A 67 -1.76 22.45 23.28
C LYS A 67 -1.92 22.09 21.81
N ALA A 68 -2.11 23.08 20.95
CA ALA A 68 -2.17 22.89 19.50
C ALA A 68 -0.86 22.33 18.95
N GLN A 69 0.30 22.88 19.36
CA GLN A 69 1.63 22.39 18.95
C GLN A 69 1.86 20.92 19.33
N LYS A 70 1.58 20.54 20.58
CA LYS A 70 1.70 19.14 21.03
C LYS A 70 0.80 18.18 20.23
N ALA A 71 -0.44 18.58 19.99
CA ALA A 71 -1.38 17.79 19.20
C ALA A 71 -0.92 17.65 17.74
N GLN A 72 -0.29 18.69 17.19
CA GLN A 72 0.30 18.67 15.84
C GLN A 72 1.52 17.74 15.75
N GLU A 73 2.38 17.72 16.76
CA GLU A 73 3.49 16.75 16.85
C GLU A 73 2.97 15.31 16.92
N GLU A 74 1.97 15.03 17.76
CA GLU A 74 1.33 13.71 17.84
C GLU A 74 0.65 13.31 16.52
N LEU A 75 -0.02 14.26 15.85
CA LEU A 75 -0.58 14.03 14.53
C LEU A 75 0.48 13.65 13.50
N MET A 76 1.66 14.30 13.53
CA MET A 76 2.77 13.95 12.65
C MET A 76 3.30 12.54 12.93
N LYS A 77 3.49 12.18 14.21
CA LYS A 77 3.92 10.82 14.60
C LYS A 77 2.94 9.76 14.11
N LEU A 78 1.64 9.98 14.31
CA LEU A 78 0.58 9.08 13.84
C LEU A 78 0.53 8.98 12.31
N THR A 79 0.76 10.09 11.62
CA THR A 79 0.81 10.10 10.14
C THR A 79 1.99 9.26 9.65
N ILE A 80 3.17 9.41 10.26
CA ILE A 80 4.34 8.58 9.95
C ILE A 80 4.07 7.11 10.27
N GLU A 81 3.42 6.81 11.40
CA GLU A 81 3.05 5.42 11.74
C GLU A 81 2.07 4.83 10.71
N ASN A 82 1.06 5.59 10.29
CA ASN A 82 0.13 5.18 9.25
C ASN A 82 0.83 4.91 7.91
N LEU A 83 1.76 5.79 7.51
CA LEU A 83 2.58 5.60 6.31
C LEU A 83 3.43 4.33 6.43
N LYS A 84 4.09 4.10 7.56
CA LYS A 84 4.90 2.89 7.79
C LYS A 84 4.06 1.62 7.64
N HIS A 85 2.83 1.58 8.16
CA HIS A 85 1.95 0.43 7.96
C HIS A 85 1.54 0.24 6.50
N GLY A 86 1.24 1.33 5.77
CA GLY A 86 0.96 1.27 4.34
C GLY A 86 2.16 0.85 3.48
N MET A 87 3.39 1.15 3.93
CA MET A 87 4.62 0.81 3.22
C MET A 87 5.11 -0.61 3.48
N LYS A 88 4.71 -1.26 4.59
CA LYS A 88 5.13 -2.64 4.87
C LYS A 88 4.83 -3.58 3.71
N PRO A 89 3.58 -3.67 3.17
CA PRO A 89 3.31 -4.54 2.02
C PRO A 89 4.18 -4.23 0.80
N MET A 90 4.48 -2.94 0.56
CA MET A 90 5.32 -2.53 -0.57
C MET A 90 6.71 -3.16 -0.48
N ILE A 91 7.36 -3.11 0.69
CA ILE A 91 8.69 -3.70 0.92
C ILE A 91 8.67 -5.21 0.65
N TYR A 92 7.66 -5.91 1.16
CA TYR A 92 7.53 -7.36 0.92
C TYR A 92 7.21 -7.69 -0.53
N THR A 93 6.49 -6.83 -1.25
CA THR A 93 6.21 -7.02 -2.69
C THR A 93 7.38 -6.67 -3.60
N ILE A 94 8.30 -5.81 -3.18
CA ILE A 94 9.48 -5.44 -3.98
C ILE A 94 10.43 -6.64 -4.14
N ILE A 95 10.56 -7.49 -3.11
CA ILE A 95 11.44 -8.67 -3.15
C ILE A 95 11.11 -9.62 -4.32
N PRO A 96 9.86 -10.13 -4.48
CA PRO A 96 9.53 -10.98 -5.62
C PRO A 96 9.63 -10.24 -6.96
N PHE A 97 9.34 -8.94 -7.00
CA PHE A 97 9.55 -8.14 -8.20
C PHE A 97 11.01 -8.12 -8.63
N ILE A 98 11.94 -7.81 -7.72
CA ILE A 98 13.38 -7.79 -8.02
C ILE A 98 13.88 -9.16 -8.47
N LEU A 99 13.42 -10.25 -7.86
CA LEU A 99 13.80 -11.60 -8.26
C LEU A 99 13.37 -11.92 -9.70
N ILE A 100 12.14 -11.55 -10.06
CA ILE A 100 11.58 -11.82 -11.38
C ILE A 100 12.23 -10.94 -12.46
N PHE A 101 12.32 -9.62 -12.22
CA PHE A 101 12.95 -8.70 -13.15
C PHE A 101 14.47 -8.88 -13.24
N GLY A 102 15.13 -9.33 -12.17
CA GLY A 102 16.55 -9.66 -12.17
C GLY A 102 16.89 -10.93 -12.95
N TRP A 103 15.95 -11.88 -13.04
CA TRP A 103 16.05 -13.06 -13.91
C TRP A 103 15.59 -12.81 -15.35
N LEU A 104 14.83 -11.73 -15.58
CA LEU A 104 14.45 -11.27 -16.92
C LEU A 104 15.66 -10.56 -17.56
N LYS A 105 16.59 -11.34 -18.10
CA LYS A 105 17.72 -10.84 -18.90
C LYS A 105 17.56 -11.26 -20.36
#